data_AF-A0A959RZG4-F1
#
_entry.id   AF-A0A959RZG4-F1
#
_cell.length_a   1.000
_cell.length_b   1.000
_cell.length_c   1.000
_cell.angle_alpha   90.00
_cell.angle_beta   90.00
_cell.angle_gamma   90.00
#
_symmetry.space_group_name_H-M   'P 1'
#
loop_
_entity.id
_entity.type
_entity.pdbx_description
1 polymer ?
#
loop_
_entity_poly.entity_id
_entity_poly.type
_entity_poly.pdbx_seq_one_letter_code
_entity_poly.pdbx_strand_id
1 'polypeptide(L)'
;ELNLERKVVGIGGVDAHAHKINVLGFVEVEIFPYKVLFKSIRTHILTSKKLRSKNSTIENSKNLIYESLKNGRCFVANSYHGNAKGFKFFAKNGRKIYQMGDTIKLNGKIDLKVVLPNKIGNIKLFQNGKLIDSIDSYEGDFFVKEEGIYRVEVYLDNKAWIFSNHIRIEI
;
A
#
# COMPACT_ATOMS: atom_id res chain seq x y z
N GLU A 1 -5.14 -14.65 7.92
CA GLU A 1 -5.60 -16.02 7.62
C GLU A 1 -5.55 -16.32 6.14
N LEU A 2 -6.43 -15.80 5.28
CA LEU A 2 -6.44 -16.12 3.83
C LEU A 2 -5.09 -15.96 3.11
N ASN A 3 -4.30 -14.95 3.47
CA ASN A 3 -2.99 -14.74 2.84
C ASN A 3 -2.01 -15.89 3.15
N LEU A 4 -2.15 -16.58 4.29
CA LEU A 4 -1.29 -17.71 4.65
C LEU A 4 -1.49 -18.91 3.71
N GLU A 5 -2.69 -19.08 3.17
CA GLU A 5 -3.03 -20.20 2.27
C GLU A 5 -2.74 -19.87 0.81
N ARG A 6 -3.01 -18.63 0.38
CA ARG A 6 -2.85 -18.21 -1.01
C ARG A 6 -2.57 -16.72 -1.12
N LYS A 7 -2.04 -16.30 -2.27
CA LYS A 7 -1.84 -14.88 -2.55
C LYS A 7 -3.17 -14.13 -2.57
N VAL A 8 -3.33 -13.21 -1.63
CA VAL A 8 -4.48 -12.29 -1.54
C VAL A 8 -3.97 -10.86 -1.57
N VAL A 9 -4.44 -10.09 -2.54
CA VAL A 9 -4.05 -8.67 -2.71
C VAL A 9 -5.06 -7.78 -2.00
N GLY A 10 -4.55 -6.81 -1.23
CA GLY A 10 -5.35 -5.73 -0.67
C GLY A 10 -5.45 -4.55 -1.63
N ILE A 11 -6.68 -4.07 -1.86
CA ILE A 11 -6.97 -2.81 -2.55
C ILE A 11 -7.97 -2.00 -1.71
N GLY A 12 -7.92 -0.68 -1.82
CA GLY A 12 -8.77 0.22 -1.04
C GLY A 12 -9.62 1.13 -1.93
N GLY A 13 -10.88 1.31 -1.55
CA GLY A 13 -11.82 2.23 -2.17
C GLY A 13 -12.55 3.06 -1.11
N VAL A 14 -13.10 4.19 -1.53
CA VAL A 14 -13.84 5.13 -0.66
C VAL A 14 -15.31 4.76 -0.47
N ASP A 15 -15.78 3.75 -1.20
CA ASP A 15 -17.18 3.30 -1.26
C ASP A 15 -18.19 4.47 -1.25
N ALA A 16 -17.92 5.43 -2.13
CA ALA A 16 -18.55 6.75 -2.04
C ALA A 16 -20.03 6.68 -2.42
N HIS A 17 -20.89 6.87 -1.43
CA HIS A 17 -22.32 7.09 -1.57
C HIS A 17 -22.66 8.44 -0.96
N ALA A 18 -22.89 9.46 -1.80
CA ALA A 18 -23.34 10.77 -1.31
C ALA A 18 -24.78 10.66 -0.81
N HIS A 19 -24.94 10.60 0.50
CA HIS A 19 -26.25 10.55 1.13
C HIS A 19 -26.71 11.97 1.44
N LYS A 20 -27.82 12.35 0.81
CA LYS A 20 -28.54 13.56 1.17
C LYS A 20 -29.45 13.26 2.35
N ILE A 21 -29.25 13.96 3.46
CA ILE A 21 -30.10 13.83 4.65
C ILE A 21 -30.85 15.15 4.82
N ASN A 22 -32.17 15.02 4.96
CA ASN A 22 -33.05 16.15 5.17
C ASN A 22 -33.08 16.47 6.65
N VAL A 23 -32.40 17.54 7.07
CA VAL A 23 -32.40 18.02 8.44
C VAL A 23 -33.52 19.05 8.56
N LEU A 24 -34.37 18.94 9.59
CA LEU A 24 -35.53 19.82 9.81
C LEU A 24 -36.63 19.80 8.72
N GLY A 25 -36.59 18.89 7.74
CA GLY A 25 -37.66 18.74 6.73
C GLY A 25 -37.63 19.78 5.58
N PHE A 26 -36.82 20.83 5.69
CA PHE A 26 -36.62 21.85 4.66
C PHE A 26 -35.15 22.21 4.40
N VAL A 27 -34.19 21.60 5.13
CA VAL A 27 -32.75 21.81 4.94
C VAL A 27 -32.11 20.53 4.46
N GLU A 28 -31.74 20.48 3.18
CA GLU A 28 -30.99 19.35 2.62
C GLU A 28 -29.50 19.50 2.96
N VAL A 29 -28.96 18.60 3.78
CA VAL A 29 -27.54 18.55 4.12
C VAL A 29 -26.90 17.33 3.45
N GLU A 30 -25.86 17.55 2.65
CA GLU A 30 -25.07 16.47 2.06
C GLU A 30 -24.11 15.92 3.13
N ILE A 31 -24.37 14.70 3.60
CA ILE A 31 -23.48 13.99 4.51
C ILE A 31 -22.56 13.13 3.63
N PHE A 32 -21.24 13.32 3.78
CA PHE A 32 -20.18 12.76 2.93
C PHE A 32 -20.10 13.32 1.50
N PRO A 33 -19.88 14.62 1.32
CA PRO A 33 -19.70 15.19 -0.01
C PRO A 33 -18.52 14.53 -0.72
N TYR A 34 -18.72 14.17 -2.00
CA TYR A 34 -17.71 13.51 -2.85
C TYR A 34 -16.33 14.21 -2.82
N LYS A 35 -16.33 15.54 -2.70
CA LYS A 35 -15.12 16.38 -2.60
C LYS A 35 -14.21 15.98 -1.43
N VAL A 36 -14.78 15.48 -0.34
CA VAL A 36 -14.05 15.01 0.85
C VAL A 36 -13.69 13.54 0.69
N LEU A 37 -14.66 12.69 0.28
CA LEU A 37 -14.44 11.26 0.10
C LEU A 37 -13.30 10.96 -0.88
N PHE A 38 -13.25 11.60 -2.06
CA PHE A 38 -12.18 11.37 -3.03
C PHE A 38 -10.79 11.88 -2.60
N LYS A 39 -10.70 12.56 -1.46
CA LYS A 39 -9.44 12.99 -0.85
C LYS A 39 -8.96 12.06 0.27
N SER A 40 -9.71 11.04 0.65
CA SER A 40 -9.29 10.06 1.68
C SER A 40 -8.58 8.86 1.06
N ILE A 41 -9.25 7.74 0.85
CA ILE A 41 -8.63 6.46 0.48
C ILE A 41 -8.22 6.46 -0.99
N ARG A 42 -6.95 6.20 -1.26
CA ARG A 42 -6.40 6.04 -2.61
C ARG A 42 -5.56 4.77 -2.68
N THR A 43 -5.82 3.98 -3.71
CA THR A 43 -4.92 2.89 -4.10
C THR A 43 -3.85 3.43 -5.03
N HIS A 44 -2.59 3.33 -4.60
CA HIS A 44 -1.42 3.68 -5.39
C HIS A 44 -0.89 2.43 -6.09
N ILE A 45 -0.71 2.49 -7.40
CA ILE A 45 -0.30 1.35 -8.24
C ILE A 45 1.16 1.54 -8.67
N LEU A 46 1.97 0.50 -8.50
CA LEU A 46 3.36 0.45 -8.93
C LEU A 46 3.46 -0.21 -10.29
N THR A 47 3.67 0.59 -11.33
CA THR A 47 3.81 0.09 -12.70
C THR A 47 5.28 -0.04 -13.09
N SER A 48 5.62 -1.11 -13.84
CA SER A 48 6.98 -1.34 -14.34
C SER A 48 7.42 -0.35 -15.43
N LYS A 49 6.45 0.31 -16.07
CA LYS A 49 6.65 1.31 -17.12
C LYS A 49 5.75 2.51 -16.86
N LYS A 50 6.04 3.65 -17.49
CA LYS A 50 5.14 4.81 -17.48
C LYS A 50 3.85 4.44 -18.22
N LEU A 51 2.69 4.76 -17.62
CA LEU A 51 1.37 4.47 -18.19
C LEU A 51 1.17 5.14 -19.56
N ARG A 52 1.47 6.45 -19.65
CA ARG A 52 1.44 7.20 -20.91
C ARG A 52 2.87 7.47 -21.37
N SER A 53 3.21 6.94 -22.54
CA SER A 53 4.41 7.22 -23.32
C SER A 53 4.00 7.46 -24.78
N LYS A 54 4.88 8.03 -25.60
CA LYS A 54 4.58 8.31 -27.02
C LYS A 54 4.04 7.10 -27.79
N ASN A 55 4.41 5.88 -27.38
CA ASN A 55 4.07 4.62 -28.06
C ASN A 55 3.08 3.73 -27.28
N SER A 56 2.46 4.21 -26.20
CA SER A 56 1.52 3.39 -25.41
C SER A 56 0.08 3.56 -25.87
N THR A 57 -0.61 2.46 -26.17
CA THR A 57 -2.06 2.45 -26.39
C THR A 57 -2.83 2.45 -25.06
N ILE A 58 -4.13 2.74 -25.12
CA ILE A 58 -5.04 2.60 -23.97
C ILE A 58 -5.01 1.16 -23.45
N GLU A 59 -5.03 0.18 -24.36
CA GLU A 59 -5.02 -1.25 -24.03
C GLU A 59 -3.75 -1.65 -23.27
N ASN A 60 -2.58 -1.19 -23.73
CA ASN A 60 -1.31 -1.41 -23.02
C ASN A 60 -1.34 -0.83 -21.60
N SER A 61 -1.98 0.34 -21.43
CA SER A 61 -2.11 1.00 -20.12
C SER A 61 -3.03 0.22 -19.18
N LYS A 62 -4.18 -0.26 -19.70
CA LYS A 62 -5.13 -1.09 -18.94
C LYS A 62 -4.47 -2.38 -18.48
N ASN A 63 -3.82 -3.10 -19.39
CA ASN A 63 -3.12 -4.35 -19.08
C ASN A 63 -2.03 -4.15 -18.03
N LEU A 64 -1.26 -3.06 -18.13
CA LEU A 64 -0.26 -2.71 -17.13
C LEU A 64 -0.87 -2.45 -15.74
N ILE A 65 -2.02 -1.78 -15.67
CA ILE A 65 -2.74 -1.54 -14.41
C ILE A 65 -3.25 -2.86 -13.83
N TYR A 66 -3.94 -3.68 -14.62
CA TYR A 66 -4.50 -4.95 -14.18
C TYR A 66 -3.43 -5.93 -13.73
N GLU A 67 -2.34 -6.06 -14.47
CA GLU A 67 -1.21 -6.90 -14.05
C GLU A 67 -0.56 -6.38 -12.77
N SER A 68 -0.45 -5.07 -12.58
CA SER A 68 0.09 -4.51 -11.33
C SER A 68 -0.81 -4.84 -10.14
N LEU A 69 -2.13 -4.66 -10.28
CA LEU A 69 -3.11 -4.98 -9.24
C LEU A 69 -3.19 -6.48 -8.95
N LYS A 70 -3.31 -7.32 -9.98
CA LYS A 70 -3.33 -8.79 -9.87
C LYS A 70 -2.10 -9.31 -9.11
N ASN A 71 -0.94 -8.72 -9.38
CA ASN A 71 0.29 -9.12 -8.72
C ASN A 71 0.51 -8.47 -7.36
N GLY A 72 -0.38 -7.61 -6.85
CA GLY A 72 -0.22 -6.97 -5.54
C GLY A 72 0.80 -5.84 -5.52
N ARG A 73 1.14 -5.29 -6.69
CA ARG A 73 2.05 -4.14 -6.84
C ARG A 73 1.28 -2.84 -6.59
N CYS A 74 0.71 -2.72 -5.42
CA CYS A 74 -0.04 -1.55 -4.99
C CYS A 74 -0.03 -1.41 -3.47
N PHE A 75 -0.39 -0.23 -2.99
CA PHE A 75 -0.62 0.04 -1.58
C PHE A 75 -1.80 0.99 -1.42
N VAL A 76 -2.39 1.01 -0.23
CA VAL A 76 -3.50 1.90 0.10
C VAL A 76 -2.97 3.02 0.98
N ALA A 77 -3.38 4.25 0.68
CA ALA A 77 -3.07 5.40 1.51
C ALA A 77 -4.33 6.19 1.83
N ASN A 78 -4.45 6.61 3.08
CA ASN A 78 -5.39 7.63 3.49
C ASN A 78 -4.77 9.02 3.23
N SER A 79 -5.06 9.54 2.04
CA SER A 79 -4.56 10.84 1.56
C SER A 79 -5.06 12.03 2.37
N TYR A 80 -6.03 11.84 3.28
CA TYR A 80 -6.45 12.86 4.23
C TYR A 80 -5.33 13.20 5.23
N HIS A 81 -4.51 12.21 5.63
CA HIS A 81 -3.42 12.41 6.59
C HIS A 81 -2.12 12.89 5.94
N GLY A 82 -1.86 12.49 4.70
CA GLY A 82 -0.65 12.88 4.00
C GLY A 82 -0.57 12.38 2.56
N ASN A 83 0.20 13.08 1.74
CA ASN A 83 0.49 12.65 0.37
C ASN A 83 1.48 11.48 0.39
N ALA A 84 1.01 10.28 0.04
CA ALA A 84 1.83 9.07 0.01
C ALA A 84 2.69 8.91 -1.27
N LYS A 85 2.67 9.90 -2.19
CA LYS A 85 3.51 9.85 -3.41
C LYS A 85 4.99 9.84 -3.02
N GLY A 86 5.68 8.77 -3.42
CA GLY A 86 7.09 8.55 -3.11
C GLY A 86 7.32 7.47 -2.06
N PHE A 87 6.26 6.98 -1.40
CA PHE A 87 6.35 5.82 -0.52
C PHE A 87 6.93 4.60 -1.26
N LYS A 88 7.81 3.87 -0.58
CA LYS A 88 8.39 2.62 -1.07
C LYS A 88 8.40 1.59 0.05
N PHE A 89 7.99 0.37 -0.28
CA PHE A 89 8.25 -0.82 0.52
C PHE A 89 8.74 -1.91 -0.44
N PHE A 90 9.97 -2.37 -0.22
CA PHE A 90 10.64 -3.32 -1.12
C PHE A 90 11.67 -4.13 -0.33
N ALA A 91 12.06 -5.28 -0.86
CA ALA A 91 13.12 -6.10 -0.28
C ALA A 91 14.38 -6.03 -1.13
N LYS A 92 15.53 -6.14 -0.47
CA LYS A 92 16.82 -6.42 -1.08
C LYS A 92 17.30 -7.80 -0.66
N ASN A 93 17.66 -8.62 -1.63
CA ASN A 93 18.40 -9.87 -1.43
C ASN A 93 19.64 -9.83 -2.33
N GLY A 94 20.79 -9.53 -1.73
CA GLY A 94 22.02 -9.19 -2.45
C GLY A 94 21.82 -7.98 -3.37
N ARG A 95 22.05 -8.17 -4.68
CA ARG A 95 21.88 -7.11 -5.70
C ARG A 95 20.47 -7.02 -6.27
N LYS A 96 19.57 -7.96 -5.92
CA LYS A 96 18.20 -8.00 -6.46
C LYS A 96 17.24 -7.21 -5.57
N ILE A 97 16.33 -6.49 -6.23
CA ILE A 97 15.24 -5.74 -5.58
C ILE A 97 13.93 -6.44 -5.91
N TYR A 98 13.10 -6.64 -4.90
CA TYR A 98 11.77 -7.24 -4.99
C TYR A 98 10.74 -6.25 -4.46
N GLN A 99 9.63 -6.10 -5.16
CA GLN A 99 8.57 -5.17 -4.82
C GLN A 99 7.46 -5.86 -4.02
N MET A 100 6.56 -5.05 -3.45
CA MET A 100 5.26 -5.53 -2.98
C MET A 100 4.61 -6.46 -4.00
N GLY A 101 4.10 -7.58 -3.52
CA GLY A 101 3.46 -8.61 -4.31
C GLY A 101 4.42 -9.68 -4.85
N ASP A 102 5.73 -9.46 -4.83
CA ASP A 102 6.70 -10.47 -5.26
C ASP A 102 6.92 -11.53 -4.15
N THR A 103 7.42 -12.70 -4.58
CA THR A 103 7.88 -13.79 -3.71
C THR A 103 9.40 -13.92 -3.81
N ILE A 104 10.06 -14.11 -2.68
CA ILE A 104 11.51 -14.19 -2.54
C ILE A 104 11.86 -15.53 -1.92
N LYS A 105 12.84 -16.22 -2.52
CA LYS A 105 13.45 -17.39 -1.87
C LYS A 105 14.35 -16.94 -0.73
N LEU A 106 14.16 -17.53 0.44
CA LEU A 106 14.98 -17.30 1.61
C LEU A 106 16.37 -17.87 1.36
N ASN A 107 17.36 -16.98 1.24
CA ASN A 107 18.77 -17.37 1.11
C ASN A 107 19.60 -16.50 2.04
N GLY A 108 19.50 -16.79 3.34
CA GLY A 108 20.11 -15.99 4.40
C GLY A 108 19.27 -14.78 4.79
N LYS A 109 19.92 -13.63 4.93
CA LYS A 109 19.32 -12.40 5.48
C LYS A 109 18.70 -11.56 4.36
N ILE A 110 17.42 -11.23 4.47
CA ILE A 110 16.70 -10.33 3.56
C ILE A 110 16.52 -8.97 4.24
N ASP A 111 16.78 -7.91 3.50
CA ASP A 111 16.65 -6.52 3.96
C ASP A 111 15.36 -5.91 3.41
N LEU A 112 14.35 -5.76 4.26
CA LEU A 112 13.09 -5.10 3.96
C LEU A 112 13.22 -3.61 4.23
N LYS A 113 13.12 -2.80 3.18
CA LYS A 113 13.27 -1.35 3.24
C LYS A 113 11.94 -0.63 3.09
N VAL A 114 11.74 0.38 3.92
CA VAL A 114 10.62 1.32 3.88
C VAL A 114 11.15 2.73 3.72
N VAL A 115 10.53 3.51 2.83
CA VAL A 115 10.80 4.95 2.69
C VAL A 115 9.48 5.68 2.68
N LEU A 116 9.30 6.62 3.60
CA LEU A 116 8.14 7.49 3.70
C LEU A 116 8.36 8.79 2.93
N PRO A 117 7.30 9.37 2.35
CA PRO A 117 7.40 10.68 1.72
C PRO A 117 7.27 11.82 2.74
N ASN A 118 8.28 12.69 2.78
CA ASN A 118 8.23 14.04 3.37
C ASN A 118 7.84 14.18 4.86
N LYS A 119 7.62 13.09 5.60
CA LYS A 119 7.23 13.09 7.03
C LYS A 119 7.77 11.87 7.77
N ILE A 120 8.08 12.06 9.04
CA ILE A 120 8.32 10.97 10.00
C ILE A 120 6.97 10.34 10.34
N GLY A 121 6.91 9.01 10.36
CA GLY A 121 5.74 8.27 10.77
C GLY A 121 6.13 7.03 11.55
N ASN A 122 5.16 6.47 12.28
CA ASN A 122 5.33 5.20 12.95
C ASN A 122 5.19 4.07 11.94
N ILE A 123 6.33 3.51 11.53
CA ILE A 123 6.43 2.38 10.61
C ILE A 123 6.31 1.11 11.44
N LYS A 124 5.39 0.23 11.08
CA LYS A 124 5.14 -1.04 11.74
C LYS A 124 5.34 -2.18 10.75
N LEU A 125 6.25 -3.11 11.05
CA LEU A 125 6.46 -4.31 10.25
C LEU A 125 5.64 -5.47 10.82
N PHE A 126 4.86 -6.09 9.95
CA PHE A 126 4.07 -7.28 10.28
C PHE A 126 4.60 -8.50 9.53
N GLN A 127 4.68 -9.63 10.22
CA GLN A 127 4.91 -10.97 9.66
C GLN A 127 3.69 -11.83 9.97
N ASN A 128 3.09 -12.43 8.94
CA ASN A 128 1.95 -13.34 9.10
C ASN A 128 0.77 -12.72 9.90
N GLY A 129 0.61 -11.39 9.80
CA GLY A 129 -0.43 -10.63 10.50
C GLY A 129 -0.09 -10.21 11.93
N LYS A 130 1.08 -10.58 12.47
CA LYS A 130 1.56 -10.17 13.79
C LYS A 130 2.59 -9.05 13.66
N LEU A 131 2.49 -8.04 14.52
CA LEU A 131 3.49 -6.97 14.62
C LEU A 131 4.79 -7.58 15.16
N ILE A 132 5.90 -7.40 14.44
CA ILE A 132 7.21 -7.92 14.85
C ILE A 132 8.24 -6.84 15.12
N ASP A 133 8.07 -5.65 14.53
CA ASP A 133 8.98 -4.52 14.75
C ASP A 133 8.28 -3.19 14.45
N SER A 134 8.77 -2.09 15.01
CA SER A 134 8.29 -0.74 14.75
C SER A 134 9.36 0.33 14.99
N ILE A 135 9.33 1.37 14.16
CA ILE A 135 10.23 2.51 14.26
C ILE A 135 9.50 3.81 13.89
N ASP A 136 9.77 4.88 14.63
CA ASP A 136 9.38 6.24 14.29
C ASP A 136 10.48 6.91 13.46
N SER A 137 10.30 6.96 12.14
CA SER A 137 11.30 7.50 11.22
C SER A 137 10.69 7.87 9.87
N TYR A 138 11.46 8.52 9.00
CA TYR A 138 11.13 8.68 7.57
C TYR A 138 11.56 7.47 6.74
N GLU A 139 12.40 6.59 7.28
CA GLU A 139 12.87 5.35 6.66
C GLU A 139 13.00 4.22 7.68
N GLY A 140 12.85 2.97 7.23
CA GLY A 140 12.97 1.79 8.08
C GLY A 140 13.68 0.67 7.35
N ASP A 141 14.65 0.07 8.02
CA ASP A 141 15.43 -1.07 7.53
C ASP A 141 15.23 -2.25 8.47
N PHE A 142 14.56 -3.29 7.97
CA PHE A 142 14.21 -4.46 8.77
C PHE A 142 14.88 -5.70 8.19
N PHE A 143 15.59 -6.40 9.06
CA PHE A 143 16.37 -7.54 8.67
C PHE A 143 15.69 -8.83 9.09
N VAL A 144 15.24 -9.62 8.11
CA VAL A 144 14.46 -10.82 8.35
C VAL A 144 15.22 -12.06 7.88
N LYS A 145 15.05 -13.16 8.61
CA LYS A 145 15.69 -14.46 8.35
C LYS A 145 14.70 -15.62 8.31
N GLU A 146 13.41 -15.32 8.45
CA GLU A 146 12.34 -16.30 8.53
C GLU A 146 11.45 -16.19 7.30
N GLU A 147 10.86 -17.32 6.92
CA GLU A 147 9.77 -17.31 5.96
C GLU A 147 8.55 -16.58 6.51
N GLY A 148 7.67 -16.17 5.60
CA GLY A 148 6.41 -15.56 5.96
C GLY A 148 6.02 -14.43 5.04
N ILE A 149 4.91 -13.81 5.41
CA ILE A 149 4.22 -12.81 4.63
C ILE A 149 4.41 -11.47 5.33
N TYR A 150 5.29 -10.65 4.76
CA TYR A 150 5.72 -9.39 5.35
C TYR A 150 4.98 -8.22 4.73
N ARG A 151 4.45 -7.33 5.55
CA ARG A 151 3.82 -6.08 5.09
C ARG A 151 4.06 -4.99 6.11
N VAL A 152 3.91 -3.74 5.70
CA VAL A 152 4.06 -2.60 6.59
C VAL A 152 2.77 -1.80 6.70
N GLU A 153 2.57 -1.24 7.89
CA GLU A 153 1.59 -0.21 8.15
C GLU A 153 2.33 1.04 8.61
N VAL A 154 1.83 2.20 8.22
CA VAL A 154 2.40 3.48 8.62
C VAL A 154 1.31 4.32 9.25
N TYR A 155 1.60 4.88 10.41
CA TYR A 155 0.70 5.75 11.16
C TYR A 155 1.32 7.14 11.30
N LEU A 156 0.49 8.18 11.17
CA LEU A 156 0.83 9.56 11.47
C LEU A 156 -0.01 10.01 12.67
N ASP A 157 0.62 10.40 13.77
CA ASP A 157 -0.08 10.80 15.02
C ASP A 157 -1.13 9.78 15.45
N ASN A 158 -0.77 8.49 15.47
CA ASN A 158 -1.64 7.34 15.73
C ASN A 158 -2.82 7.14 14.75
N LYS A 159 -2.86 7.87 13.64
CA LYS A 159 -3.87 7.73 12.59
C LYS A 159 -3.31 6.91 11.43
N ALA A 160 -4.08 5.94 10.98
CA ALA A 160 -3.66 5.03 9.92
C ALA A 160 -3.47 5.76 8.59
N TRP A 161 -2.24 5.72 8.05
CA TRP A 161 -1.88 6.46 6.84
C TRP A 161 -1.64 5.56 5.64
N ILE A 162 -0.71 4.60 5.72
CA ILE A 162 -0.35 3.73 4.59
C ILE A 162 -0.44 2.27 5.00
N PHE A 163 -1.04 1.45 4.15
CA PHE A 163 -1.04 0.00 4.24
C PHE A 163 -0.45 -0.59 2.96
N SER A 164 0.67 -1.28 3.10
CA SER A 164 1.35 -1.93 1.98
C SER A 164 0.68 -3.26 1.61
N ASN A 165 0.84 -3.70 0.35
CA ASN A 165 0.73 -5.13 0.09
C ASN A 165 1.95 -5.89 0.61
N HIS A 166 1.82 -7.20 0.61
CA HIS A 166 2.78 -8.10 1.20
C HIS A 166 3.94 -8.43 0.26
N ILE A 167 5.12 -8.72 0.83
CA ILE A 167 6.23 -9.41 0.19
C ILE A 167 6.29 -10.80 0.81
N ARG A 168 6.29 -11.86 -0.01
CA ARG A 168 6.37 -13.23 0.47
C ARG A 168 7.81 -13.68 0.52
N ILE A 169 8.20 -14.31 1.62
CA ILE A 169 9.50 -14.97 1.76
C ILE A 169 9.20 -16.45 2.02
N GLU A 170 9.73 -17.31 1.17
CA GLU A 170 9.46 -18.76 1.15
C GLU A 170 10.81 -19.50 1.00
N ILE A 171 10.91 -20.76 1.44
CA ILE A 171 12.13 -21.58 1.33
C ILE A 171 12.33 -22.10 -0.10
#